data_AF-A0A9Q0GKV7-F1
#
_entry.id   AF-A0A9Q0GKV7-F1
#
_cell.length_a   1.000
_cell.length_b   1.000
_cell.length_c   1.000
_cell.angle_alpha   90.00
_cell.angle_beta   90.00
_cell.angle_gamma   90.00
#
_symmetry.space_group_name_H-M   'P 1'
#
loop_
_entity.id
_entity.type
_entity.pdbx_description
1 polymer ?
#
loop_
_entity_poly.entity_id
_entity_poly.type
_entity_poly.pdbx_seq_one_letter_code
_entity_poly.pdbx_strand_id
1 'polypeptide(L)'
;MVLPASLYEVLGISMATTSQEIKVVYQRLARVCHPDAVAIDRKGTSANEFMKIHATYSTLFDPQKRANYDHDLFGRQRIYRSLYPHLLTYLHL
;
A
#
# COMPACT_ATOMS: atom_id res chain seq x y z
N MET A 1 9.49 -2.19 -12.22
CA MET A 1 8.35 -3.09 -11.97
C MET A 1 7.75 -2.80 -10.62
N VAL A 2 6.45 -2.60 -10.61
CA VAL A 2 5.62 -2.55 -9.41
C VAL A 2 5.62 -3.94 -8.76
N LEU A 3 6.06 -4.04 -7.51
CA LEU A 3 5.97 -5.27 -6.75
C LEU A 3 4.51 -5.54 -6.38
N PRO A 4 4.06 -6.80 -6.40
CA PRO A 4 2.65 -7.14 -6.23
C PRO A 4 2.07 -6.54 -4.95
N ALA A 5 1.05 -5.68 -5.10
CA ALA A 5 0.15 -5.19 -4.06
C ALA A 5 0.85 -4.81 -2.75
N SER A 6 1.80 -3.89 -2.81
CA SER A 6 2.39 -3.37 -1.59
C SER A 6 1.38 -2.53 -0.80
N LEU A 7 1.50 -2.51 0.53
CA LEU A 7 0.72 -1.61 1.39
C LEU A 7 0.83 -0.14 0.94
N TYR A 8 1.99 0.24 0.39
CA TYR A 8 2.20 1.55 -0.20
C TYR A 8 1.32 1.81 -1.43
N GLU A 9 1.05 0.80 -2.25
CA GLU A 9 0.16 0.93 -3.41
C GLU A 9 -1.31 1.05 -3.03
N VAL A 10 -1.74 0.37 -1.97
CA VAL A 10 -3.12 0.46 -1.46
C VAL A 10 -3.44 1.90 -1.05
N LEU A 11 -2.45 2.64 -0.55
CA LEU A 11 -2.58 4.07 -0.25
C LEU A 11 -2.18 4.97 -1.44
N GLY A 12 -1.61 4.41 -2.51
CA GLY A 12 -1.11 5.17 -3.66
C GLY A 12 0.09 6.07 -3.31
N ILE A 13 0.92 5.67 -2.36
CA ILE A 13 2.07 6.44 -1.85
C ILE A 13 3.39 5.74 -2.15
N SER A 14 4.49 6.51 -2.07
CA SER A 14 5.84 5.95 -2.19
C SER A 14 6.31 5.29 -0.89
N MET A 15 7.25 4.35 -0.96
CA MET A 15 7.93 3.79 0.23
C MET A 15 8.70 4.87 1.02
N ALA A 16 9.11 5.95 0.36
CA ALA A 16 9.80 7.09 0.98
C ALA A 16 8.86 8.04 1.74
N THR A 17 7.54 7.81 1.68
CA THR A 17 6.53 8.70 2.26
C THR A 17 6.64 8.74 3.78
N THR A 18 6.54 9.94 4.35
CA THR A 18 6.61 10.18 5.79
C THR A 18 5.32 9.77 6.50
N SER A 19 5.39 9.52 7.80
CA SER A 19 4.20 9.21 8.62
C SER A 19 3.18 10.36 8.64
N GLN A 20 3.63 11.61 8.47
CA GLN A 20 2.74 12.77 8.32
C GLN A 20 1.94 12.70 7.00
N GLU A 21 2.59 12.43 5.88
CA GLU A 21 1.94 12.28 4.58
C GLU A 21 1.00 11.06 4.56
N ILE A 22 1.40 9.93 5.16
CA ILE A 22 0.53 8.75 5.33
C ILE A 22 -0.78 9.14 6.04
N LYS A 23 -0.71 9.96 7.09
CA LYS A 23 -1.88 10.46 7.82
C LYS A 23 -2.76 11.36 6.95
N VAL A 24 -2.17 12.25 6.15
CA VAL A 24 -2.91 13.14 5.24
C VAL A 24 -3.65 12.33 4.17
N VAL A 25 -2.98 11.34 3.56
CA VAL A 25 -3.59 10.46 2.56
C VAL A 25 -4.72 9.64 3.17
N TYR A 26 -4.52 9.08 4.36
CA TYR A 26 -5.57 8.36 5.09
C TYR A 26 -6.80 9.24 5.34
N GLN A 27 -6.62 10.48 5.80
CA GLN A 27 -7.72 11.42 6.02
C GLN A 27 -8.46 11.76 4.73
N ARG A 28 -7.74 11.93 3.61
CA ARG A 28 -8.34 12.17 2.31
C ARG A 28 -9.18 10.98 1.85
N LEU A 29 -8.65 9.77 1.96
CA LEU A 29 -9.34 8.54 1.59
C LEU A 29 -10.57 8.27 2.47
N ALA A 30 -10.47 8.52 3.78
CA ALA A 30 -11.59 8.39 4.71
C ALA A 30 -12.77 9.30 4.33
N ARG A 31 -12.50 10.51 3.83
CA ARG A 31 -13.54 11.43 3.34
C ARG A 31 -14.18 10.94 2.05
N VAL A 32 -13.39 10.37 1.14
CA VAL A 32 -13.88 9.82 -0.14
C VAL A 32 -14.73 8.56 0.08
N CYS A 33 -14.38 7.73 1.05
CA CYS A 33 -15.12 6.51 1.38
C CYS A 33 -16.38 6.74 2.23
N HIS A 34 -16.63 7.97 2.70
CA HIS A 34 -17.75 8.28 3.59
C HIS A 34 -19.10 7.98 2.91
N PRO A 35 -20.06 7.33 3.59
CA PRO A 35 -21.34 6.91 3.01
C PRO A 35 -22.23 8.06 2.50
N ASP A 36 -21.88 9.29 2.86
CA ASP A 36 -22.52 10.54 2.41
C ASP A 36 -21.91 11.09 1.10
N ALA A 37 -20.67 10.69 0.78
CA ALA A 37 -19.97 11.04 -0.46
C ALA A 37 -20.10 9.96 -1.54
N VAL A 38 -20.50 8.73 -1.16
CA VAL A 38 -20.54 7.56 -2.06
C VAL A 38 -21.98 7.26 -2.47
N ALA A 39 -22.21 7.16 -3.78
CA ALA A 39 -23.49 6.73 -4.36
C ALA A 39 -23.97 5.40 -3.73
N ILE A 40 -25.28 5.26 -3.54
CA ILE A 40 -25.93 4.15 -2.82
C ILE A 40 -25.43 2.78 -3.35
N ASP A 41 -25.21 2.68 -4.65
CA ASP A 41 -24.80 1.46 -5.37
C ASP A 41 -23.34 1.06 -5.13
N ARG A 42 -22.51 1.97 -4.60
CA ARG A 42 -21.08 1.75 -4.32
C ARG A 42 -20.74 1.66 -2.84
N LYS A 43 -21.75 1.75 -1.95
CA LYS A 43 -21.54 1.67 -0.49
C LYS A 43 -20.84 0.38 -0.05
N GLY A 44 -21.20 -0.77 -0.64
CA GLY A 44 -20.58 -2.07 -0.31
C GLY A 44 -19.10 -2.15 -0.68
N THR A 45 -18.73 -1.64 -1.86
CA THR A 45 -17.33 -1.60 -2.31
C THR A 45 -16.51 -0.59 -1.50
N SER A 46 -17.11 0.54 -1.13
CA SER A 46 -16.45 1.58 -0.31
C SER A 46 -16.06 1.08 1.09
N ALA A 47 -16.92 0.27 1.73
CA ALA A 47 -16.62 -0.28 3.06
C ALA A 47 -15.40 -1.22 3.04
N ASN A 48 -15.33 -2.11 2.05
CA ASN A 48 -14.20 -3.02 1.89
C ASN A 48 -12.90 -2.28 1.59
N GLU A 49 -12.94 -1.28 0.70
CA GLU A 49 -11.78 -0.44 0.40
C GLU A 49 -11.34 0.37 1.63
N PHE A 50 -12.28 0.93 2.40
CA PHE A 50 -11.97 1.62 3.64
C PHE A 50 -11.29 0.70 4.67
N MET A 51 -11.77 -0.54 4.82
CA MET A 51 -11.13 -1.52 5.71
C MET A 51 -9.69 -1.83 5.28
N LYS A 52 -9.45 -2.02 3.98
CA LYS A 52 -8.09 -2.23 3.44
C LYS A 52 -7.20 -1.03 3.71
N ILE A 53 -7.69 0.18 3.44
CA ILE A 53 -6.98 1.45 3.68
C ILE A 53 -6.63 1.60 5.15
N HIS A 54 -7.57 1.29 6.05
CA HIS A 54 -7.36 1.37 7.50
C HIS A 54 -6.36 0.33 8.01
N ALA A 55 -6.44 -0.93 7.56
CA ALA A 55 -5.48 -1.97 7.92
C ALA A 55 -4.06 -1.61 7.44
N THR A 56 -3.97 -1.05 6.24
CA THR A 56 -2.74 -0.56 5.63
C THR A 56 -2.14 0.59 6.44
N TYR A 57 -2.95 1.60 6.76
CA TYR A 57 -2.56 2.71 7.62
C TYR A 57 -2.06 2.22 8.98
N SER A 58 -2.78 1.30 9.64
CA SER A 58 -2.39 0.75 10.94
C SER A 58 -1.02 0.08 10.93
N THR A 59 -0.66 -0.55 9.81
CA THR A 59 0.65 -1.20 9.62
C THR A 59 1.75 -0.19 9.31
N LEU A 60 1.48 0.78 8.43
CA LEU A 60 2.49 1.76 7.98
C LEU A 60 2.70 2.92 8.94
N PHE A 61 1.71 3.23 9.79
CA PHE A 61 1.79 4.30 10.79
C PHE A 61 2.66 3.90 11.99
N ASP A 62 2.66 2.62 12.35
CA ASP A 62 3.51 2.08 13.41
C ASP A 62 4.92 1.82 12.86
N PRO A 63 5.96 2.53 13.35
CA PRO A 63 7.32 2.40 12.84
C PRO A 63 7.86 0.98 12.95
N GLN A 64 7.47 0.24 14.00
CA GLN A 64 7.96 -1.12 14.21
C GLN A 64 7.27 -2.11 13.27
N LYS A 65 5.96 -1.97 13.06
CA LYS A 65 5.25 -2.78 12.06
C LYS A 65 5.70 -2.46 10.63
N ARG A 66 5.94 -1.18 10.33
CA ARG A 66 6.49 -0.74 9.04
C ARG A 66 7.87 -1.33 8.80
N ALA A 67 8.77 -1.28 9.79
CA ALA A 67 10.10 -1.88 9.67
C ALA A 67 10.03 -3.39 9.43
N ASN A 68 9.14 -4.10 10.15
CA ASN A 68 8.94 -5.54 9.95
C ASN A 68 8.38 -5.85 8.55
N TYR A 69 7.41 -5.06 8.09
CA TYR A 69 6.84 -5.19 6.75
C TYR A 69 7.88 -4.92 5.67
N ASP A 70 8.67 -3.84 5.82
CA ASP A 70 9.72 -3.47 4.88
C ASP A 70 10.80 -4.57 4.85
N HIS A 71 11.20 -5.12 6.00
CA HIS A 71 12.14 -6.23 6.08
C HIS A 71 11.65 -7.48 5.32
N ASP A 72 10.40 -7.89 5.52
CA ASP A 72 9.80 -9.01 4.78
C ASP A 72 9.70 -8.72 3.28
N LEU A 73 9.34 -7.49 2.91
CA LEU A 73 9.24 -7.04 1.53
C LEU A 73 10.59 -7.12 0.81
N PHE A 74 11.68 -6.67 1.45
CA PHE A 74 13.03 -6.80 0.91
C PHE A 74 13.50 -8.26 0.85
N GLY A 75 13.12 -9.09 1.82
CA GLY A 75 13.37 -10.53 1.80
C GLY A 75 12.72 -11.20 0.58
N ARG A 76 11.45 -10.91 0.31
CA ARG A 76 10.73 -11.40 -0.87
C ARG A 76 11.37 -10.91 -2.17
N GLN A 77 11.75 -9.63 -2.25
CA GLN A 77 12.46 -9.09 -3.41
C GLN A 77 13.78 -9.83 -3.70
N ARG A 78 14.56 -10.14 -2.65
CA ARG A 78 15.81 -10.89 -2.78
C ARG A 78 15.57 -12.30 -3.34
N ILE A 79 14.52 -12.97 -2.86
CA ILE A 79 14.13 -14.29 -3.36
C ILE A 79 13.70 -14.21 -4.83
N TYR A 80 12.83 -13.27 -5.19
CA TYR A 80 12.42 -13.08 -6.59
C TYR A 80 13.60 -12.78 -7.52
N ARG A 81 14.54 -11.94 -7.08
CA ARG A 81 15.76 -11.62 -7.81
C ARG A 81 16.69 -12.82 -8.00
N SER A 82 16.68 -13.75 -7.04
CA SER A 82 17.45 -15.01 -7.09
C SER A 82 16.77 -16.06 -7.98
N LEU A 83 15.45 -16.20 -7.90
CA LEU A 83 14.69 -17.24 -8.61
C LEU A 83 14.45 -16.92 -10.09
N TYR A 84 14.34 -15.63 -10.45
CA TYR A 84 14.09 -15.19 -11.83
C TYR A 84 15.10 -14.14 -12.31
N PRO A 85 16.41 -14.46 -12.34
CA PRO A 85 17.46 -13.48 -12.63
C PRO A 85 17.39 -12.90 -14.05
N HIS A 86 16.81 -13.66 -15.00
CA HIS A 86 16.67 -13.32 -16.42
C HIS A 86 15.48 -12.41 -16.73
N LEU A 87 14.53 -12.23 -15.79
CA LEU A 87 13.45 -11.25 -15.94
C LEU A 87 13.92 -9.81 -15.63
N LEU A 88 15.10 -9.64 -15.01
CA LEU A 88 15.67 -8.34 -14.67
C LEU A 88 16.42 -7.67 -15.84
N THR A 89 16.89 -8.42 -16.84
CA THR A 89 17.63 -7.87 -17.99
C THR A 89 16.74 -7.10 -18.97
N TYR A 90 15.43 -7.33 -18.95
CA TYR A 90 14.45 -6.63 -19.81
C TYR A 90 13.98 -5.28 -19.26
N LEU A 91 14.48 -4.84 -18.10
CA LEU A 91 14.05 -3.62 -17.40
C LEU A 91 14.98 -2.42 -17.57
N HIS A 92 16.02 -2.54 -18.42
CA HIS A 92 17.01 -1.48 -18.69
C HIS A 92 17.09 -1.06 -20.17
N LEU A 93 16.10 -1.43 -21.00
CA LEU A 93 15.94 -0.96 -22.38
C LEU A 93 14.74 -0.02 -22.49
#